data_AF-A0A1D2SLK4-F1
#
_entry.id   AF-A0A1D2SLK4-F1
#
_cell.length_a   1.000
_cell.length_b   1.000
_cell.length_c   1.000
_cell.angle_alpha   90.00
_cell.angle_beta   90.00
_cell.angle_gamma   90.00
#
_symmetry.space_group_name_H-M   'P 1'
#
loop_
_entity.id
_entity.type
_entity.pdbx_description
1 polymer ?
#
loop_
_entity_poly.entity_id
_entity_poly.type
_entity_poly.pdbx_seq_one_letter_code
_entity_poly.pdbx_strand_id
1 'polypeptide(L)'
;MRASLLMRDPEIQSVSMPLLVGIASAIERESLRRYATLAETMERRGEAATAAAFRVMLDEERHHVDEVARWAVGLGEPVPEPGKFDWKLPAELSSSWDEISGSALLTPYRAFAIAVDNEKRAFALYSYLAARATDPRVRAQAERLGIEELRHAAVMRRWRREAWHRERRVAREEPLPAAAAIASPEALRALLAKREAAIAQAHRALAARLREIGDDESAGLLDALMETPSHPAGGPAGPLAPIPDTDDPVHLLVAAQKPLEALSEELEAVMGTATDALFEQAEAALVNVVTRLARIALQAARAIQQSQ
;
A
#
# COMPACT_ATOMS: atom_id res chain seq x y z
N MET A 1 10.12 -10.82 19.40
CA MET A 1 10.68 -9.51 19.82
C MET A 1 9.80 -8.42 19.24
N ARG A 2 9.35 -7.43 20.04
CA ARG A 2 8.67 -6.24 19.48
C ARG A 2 9.72 -5.45 18.69
N ALA A 3 9.49 -5.24 17.40
CA ALA A 3 10.35 -4.37 16.60
C ALA A 3 10.30 -2.95 17.19
N SER A 4 11.47 -2.32 17.34
CA SER A 4 11.54 -0.94 17.84
C SER A 4 10.84 0.00 16.85
N LEU A 5 9.91 0.84 17.33
CA LEU A 5 9.22 1.82 16.49
C LEU A 5 10.15 2.98 16.10
N LEU A 6 11.13 3.28 16.97
CA LEU A 6 12.24 4.18 16.69
C LEU A 6 13.50 3.32 16.50
N MET A 7 13.96 3.16 15.26
CA MET A 7 15.07 2.25 14.95
C MET A 7 16.47 2.88 15.17
N ARG A 8 16.55 4.19 15.44
CA ARG A 8 17.74 4.91 15.91
C ARG A 8 17.34 5.93 16.98
N ASP A 9 18.22 6.23 17.93
CA ASP A 9 18.01 7.34 18.87
C ASP A 9 18.02 8.64 18.05
N PRO A 10 17.00 9.52 18.17
CA PRO A 10 16.99 10.84 17.55
C PRO A 10 18.19 11.74 17.92
N GLU A 11 18.97 11.39 18.95
CA GLU A 11 20.12 12.15 19.48
C GLU A 11 19.79 13.60 19.85
N ILE A 12 18.52 13.91 20.09
CA ILE A 12 18.07 15.24 20.48
C ILE A 12 18.47 15.45 21.95
N GLN A 13 19.39 16.38 22.18
CA GLN A 13 19.94 16.66 23.51
C GLN A 13 19.00 17.50 24.38
N SER A 14 18.24 18.43 23.77
CA SER A 14 17.21 19.22 24.44
C SER A 14 16.10 19.60 23.47
N VAL A 15 14.87 19.67 23.98
CA VAL A 15 13.69 20.02 23.18
C VAL A 15 13.22 21.42 23.56
N SER A 16 13.27 22.34 22.62
CA SER A 16 12.71 23.69 22.74
C SER A 16 11.34 23.77 22.06
N MET A 17 10.55 24.80 22.39
CA MET A 17 9.26 25.01 21.73
C MET A 17 9.38 25.23 20.22
N PRO A 18 10.31 26.07 19.72
CA PRO A 18 10.50 26.22 18.27
C PRO A 18 10.88 24.91 17.57
N LEU A 19 11.73 24.08 18.20
CA LEU A 19 12.08 22.77 17.66
C LEU A 19 10.85 21.86 17.57
N LEU A 20 10.01 21.81 18.62
CA LEU A 20 8.79 21.01 18.62
C LEU A 20 7.82 21.45 17.52
N VAL A 21 7.64 22.77 17.32
CA VAL A 21 6.80 23.31 16.22
C VAL A 21 7.36 22.94 14.85
N GLY A 22 8.68 23.06 14.67
CA GLY A 22 9.35 22.69 13.41
C GLY A 22 9.15 21.20 13.09
N ILE A 23 9.30 20.32 14.08
CA ILE A 23 9.06 18.87 13.94
C ILE A 23 7.59 18.59 13.62
N ALA A 24 6.65 19.16 14.38
CA ALA A 24 5.22 18.96 14.13
C ALA A 24 4.87 19.38 12.70
N SER A 25 5.30 20.57 12.29
CA SER A 25 5.05 21.08 10.94
C SER A 25 5.57 20.13 9.85
N ALA A 26 6.74 19.52 10.04
CA ALA A 26 7.29 18.54 9.11
C ALA A 26 6.48 17.24 9.04
N ILE A 27 6.03 16.72 10.19
CA ILE A 27 5.18 15.53 10.27
C ILE A 27 3.84 15.79 9.57
N GLU A 28 3.14 16.88 9.90
CA GLU A 28 1.82 17.18 9.31
C GLU A 28 1.86 17.28 7.78
N ARG A 29 2.88 17.94 7.22
CA ARG A 29 3.03 18.05 5.75
C ARG A 29 3.34 16.71 5.09
N GLU A 30 4.12 15.87 5.75
CA GLU A 30 4.43 14.55 5.23
C GLU A 30 3.22 13.61 5.31
N SER A 31 2.43 13.68 6.39
CA SER A 31 1.14 12.98 6.52
C SER A 31 0.17 13.42 5.41
N LEU A 32 0.05 14.72 5.17
CA LEU A 32 -0.78 15.28 4.08
C LEU A 32 -0.37 14.72 2.71
N ARG A 33 0.94 14.72 2.39
CA ARG A 33 1.46 14.15 1.14
C ARG A 33 1.11 12.66 1.02
N ARG A 34 1.31 11.89 2.09
CA ARG A 34 1.07 10.44 2.11
C ARG A 34 -0.40 10.07 1.99
N TYR A 35 -1.27 10.75 2.72
CA TYR A 35 -2.70 10.46 2.65
C TYR A 35 -3.31 10.88 1.32
N ALA A 36 -2.79 11.94 0.68
CA ALA A 36 -3.14 12.26 -0.70
C ALA A 36 -2.74 11.11 -1.65
N THR A 37 -1.49 10.64 -1.60
CA THR A 37 -1.02 9.53 -2.44
C THR A 37 -1.82 8.24 -2.20
N LEU A 38 -2.12 7.89 -0.95
CA LEU A 38 -2.92 6.69 -0.65
C LEU A 38 -4.36 6.84 -1.13
N ALA A 39 -4.98 8.00 -0.93
CA ALA A 39 -6.33 8.25 -1.42
C ALA A 39 -6.42 8.08 -2.94
N GLU A 40 -5.49 8.69 -3.67
CA GLU A 40 -5.44 8.58 -5.13
C GLU A 40 -5.14 7.15 -5.60
N THR A 41 -4.19 6.46 -4.97
CA THR A 41 -3.88 5.07 -5.33
C THR A 41 -5.07 4.15 -5.06
N MET A 42 -5.80 4.33 -3.95
CA MET A 42 -7.01 3.54 -3.69
C MET A 42 -8.11 3.86 -4.69
N GLU A 43 -8.29 5.12 -5.09
CA GLU A 43 -9.26 5.51 -6.12
C GLU A 43 -8.95 4.82 -7.46
N ARG A 44 -7.68 4.91 -7.91
CA ARG A 44 -7.21 4.26 -9.14
C ARG A 44 -7.38 2.75 -9.13
N ARG A 45 -7.39 2.14 -7.94
CA ARG A 45 -7.61 0.70 -7.76
C ARG A 45 -9.08 0.31 -7.66
N GLY A 46 -10.01 1.27 -7.77
CA GLY A 46 -11.44 1.06 -7.61
C GLY A 46 -11.87 0.86 -6.15
N GLU A 47 -11.00 1.16 -5.19
CA GLU A 47 -11.23 0.99 -3.75
C GLU A 47 -11.85 2.25 -3.14
N ALA A 48 -12.98 2.70 -3.70
CA ALA A 48 -13.60 4.00 -3.40
C ALA A 48 -13.84 4.26 -1.90
N ALA A 49 -14.30 3.24 -1.15
CA ALA A 49 -14.52 3.37 0.29
C ALA A 49 -13.22 3.59 1.07
N THR A 50 -12.12 2.98 0.63
CA THR A 50 -10.79 3.14 1.23
C THR A 50 -10.20 4.51 0.86
N ALA A 51 -10.37 4.93 -0.39
CA ALA A 51 -9.99 6.27 -0.84
C ALA A 51 -10.71 7.37 -0.05
N ALA A 52 -12.03 7.23 0.15
CA ALA A 52 -12.83 8.16 0.95
C ALA A 52 -12.34 8.25 2.40
N ALA A 53 -11.95 7.13 3.02
CA ALA A 53 -11.39 7.14 4.38
C ALA A 53 -10.05 7.91 4.45
N PHE A 54 -9.16 7.77 3.45
CA PHE A 54 -7.93 8.57 3.41
C PHE A 54 -8.19 10.05 3.12
N ARG A 55 -9.26 10.41 2.39
CA ARG A 55 -9.68 11.82 2.23
C ARG A 55 -10.12 12.44 3.56
N VAL A 56 -10.79 11.69 4.43
CA VAL A 56 -11.12 12.15 5.79
C VAL A 56 -9.85 12.52 6.56
N MET A 57 -8.83 11.65 6.54
CA MET A 57 -7.55 11.95 7.18
C MET A 57 -6.86 13.15 6.53
N LEU A 58 -6.87 13.23 5.19
CA LEU A 58 -6.28 14.35 4.47
C LEU A 58 -6.89 15.69 4.88
N ASP A 59 -8.21 15.74 5.08
CA ASP A 59 -8.89 16.92 5.56
C ASP A 59 -8.50 17.25 7.00
N GLU A 60 -8.38 16.26 7.89
CA GLU A 60 -7.87 16.46 9.26
C GLU A 60 -6.45 17.05 9.25
N GLU A 61 -5.50 16.50 8.48
CA GLU A 61 -4.12 17.00 8.45
C GLU A 61 -4.00 18.42 7.88
N ARG A 62 -4.91 18.83 6.98
CA ARG A 62 -4.95 20.23 6.52
C ARG A 62 -5.23 21.19 7.68
N HIS A 63 -6.13 20.82 8.59
CA HIS A 63 -6.40 21.62 9.77
C HIS A 63 -5.19 21.67 10.71
N HIS A 64 -4.47 20.55 10.88
CA HIS A 64 -3.26 20.53 11.69
C HIS A 64 -2.13 21.38 11.11
N VAL A 65 -1.92 21.35 9.80
CA VAL A 65 -0.95 22.24 9.12
C VAL A 65 -1.26 23.70 9.44
N ASP A 66 -2.53 24.11 9.35
CA ASP A 66 -2.97 25.48 9.65
C ASP A 66 -2.83 25.84 11.14
N GLU A 67 -3.10 24.89 12.04
CA GLU A 67 -2.91 25.06 13.49
C GLU A 67 -1.44 25.22 13.86
N VAL A 68 -0.57 24.38 13.33
CA VAL A 68 0.88 24.46 13.56
C VAL A 68 1.46 25.73 12.96
N ALA A 69 0.97 26.16 11.79
CA ALA A 69 1.38 27.44 11.19
C ALA A 69 0.97 28.65 12.06
N ARG A 70 -0.26 28.67 12.57
CA ARG A 70 -0.70 29.72 13.52
C ARG A 70 0.10 29.69 14.81
N TRP A 71 0.41 28.50 15.32
CA TRP A 71 1.23 28.32 16.50
C TRP A 71 2.66 28.86 16.27
N ALA A 72 3.27 28.57 15.12
CA ALA A 72 4.57 29.10 14.73
C ALA A 72 4.59 30.64 14.73
N VAL A 73 3.59 31.28 14.12
CA VAL A 73 3.45 32.76 14.12
C VAL A 73 3.30 33.29 15.54
N GLY A 74 2.50 32.62 16.38
CA GLY A 74 2.26 33.00 17.76
C GLY A 74 3.48 32.91 18.69
N LEU A 75 4.51 32.14 18.31
CA LEU A 75 5.77 32.10 19.08
C LEU A 75 6.59 33.38 18.94
N GLY A 76 6.45 34.11 17.83
CA GLY A 76 7.26 35.32 17.56
C GLY A 76 8.77 35.05 17.41
N GLU A 77 9.17 33.78 17.28
CA GLU A 77 10.55 33.33 17.15
C GLU A 77 10.74 32.61 15.80
N PRO A 78 11.98 32.59 15.24
CA PRO A 78 12.27 31.79 14.07
C PRO A 78 12.04 30.30 14.38
N VAL A 79 11.01 29.73 13.76
CA VAL A 79 10.79 28.28 13.77
C VAL A 79 11.79 27.66 12.78
N PRO A 80 12.52 26.59 13.16
CA PRO A 80 13.41 25.89 12.25
C PRO A 80 12.71 25.55 10.95
N GLU A 81 13.39 25.79 9.82
CA GLU A 81 12.82 25.47 8.52
C GLU A 81 12.47 23.98 8.44
N PRO A 82 11.24 23.66 8.01
CA PRO A 82 10.87 22.29 7.69
C PRO A 82 11.88 21.68 6.72
N GLY A 83 12.49 20.55 7.09
CA GLY A 83 13.47 19.86 6.25
C GLY A 83 14.95 20.19 6.49
N LYS A 84 15.31 21.02 7.49
CA LYS A 84 16.71 21.10 8.00
C LYS A 84 17.03 20.05 9.07
N PHE A 85 16.00 19.35 9.55
CA PHE A 85 16.17 18.11 10.29
C PHE A 85 16.05 16.99 9.28
N ASP A 86 17.16 16.30 9.04
CA ASP A 86 17.26 15.10 8.20
C ASP A 86 16.59 13.93 8.97
N TRP A 87 15.32 14.10 9.37
CA TRP A 87 14.47 13.00 9.78
C TRP A 87 14.07 12.27 8.52
N LYS A 88 15.07 11.59 7.96
CA LYS A 88 14.84 10.31 7.33
C LYS A 88 14.05 9.55 8.36
N LEU A 89 12.75 9.41 8.11
CA LEU A 89 12.13 8.11 8.30
C LEU A 89 13.24 7.07 8.04
N PRO A 90 13.51 6.11 8.95
CA PRO A 90 14.45 5.02 8.70
C PRO A 90 14.43 4.72 7.20
N ALA A 91 15.55 4.70 6.47
CA ALA A 91 15.51 4.71 5.00
C ALA A 91 14.53 3.64 4.44
N GLU A 92 14.35 2.58 5.22
CA GLU A 92 13.43 1.45 5.10
C GLU A 92 11.92 1.79 5.25
N LEU A 93 11.55 3.00 5.65
CA LEU A 93 10.19 3.52 5.80
C LEU A 93 9.81 4.47 4.66
N SER A 94 10.78 5.13 4.02
CA SER A 94 10.54 5.88 2.78
C SER A 94 10.65 4.94 1.59
N SER A 95 11.70 4.10 1.56
CA SER A 95 11.88 3.11 0.50
C SER A 95 10.73 2.11 0.49
N SER A 96 10.35 1.56 1.66
CA SER A 96 9.21 0.64 1.74
C SER A 96 7.89 1.33 1.40
N TRP A 97 7.73 2.64 1.64
CA TRP A 97 6.47 3.33 1.35
C TRP A 97 6.32 3.67 -0.13
N ASP A 98 7.37 4.14 -0.80
CA ASP A 98 7.36 4.39 -2.24
C ASP A 98 7.31 3.06 -3.03
N GLU A 99 8.01 2.02 -2.55
CA GLU A 99 8.04 0.68 -3.14
C GLU A 99 6.71 -0.08 -2.93
N ILE A 100 6.05 0.09 -1.77
CA ILE A 100 4.74 -0.54 -1.50
C ILE A 100 3.58 0.27 -2.08
N SER A 101 3.66 1.60 -2.14
CA SER A 101 2.57 2.44 -2.69
C SER A 101 2.42 2.30 -4.21
N GLY A 102 3.52 1.96 -4.91
CA GLY A 102 3.50 1.54 -6.32
C GLY A 102 3.32 0.04 -6.52
N SER A 103 3.27 -0.76 -5.45
CA SER A 103 3.15 -2.21 -5.55
C SER A 103 1.73 -2.61 -5.92
N ALA A 104 1.62 -3.54 -6.88
CA ALA A 104 0.37 -4.24 -7.15
C ALA A 104 -0.20 -4.89 -5.86
N LEU A 105 0.63 -5.24 -4.89
CA LEU A 105 0.21 -5.91 -3.66
C LEU A 105 -0.42 -4.99 -2.60
N LEU A 106 -0.71 -3.72 -2.89
CA LEU A 106 -1.32 -2.78 -1.96
C LEU A 106 -2.85 -2.98 -1.86
N THR A 107 -3.27 -3.88 -0.98
CA THR A 107 -4.68 -4.03 -0.59
C THR A 107 -5.14 -2.93 0.37
N PRO A 108 -6.46 -2.65 0.48
CA PRO A 108 -7.00 -1.76 1.50
C PRO A 108 -6.49 -2.03 2.93
N TYR A 109 -6.42 -3.31 3.33
CA TYR A 109 -5.88 -3.69 4.63
C TYR A 109 -4.41 -3.30 4.78
N ARG A 110 -3.59 -3.55 3.76
CA ARG A 110 -2.15 -3.20 3.77
C ARG A 110 -1.95 -1.68 3.79
N ALA A 111 -2.74 -0.93 3.01
CA ALA A 111 -2.72 0.53 3.03
C ALA A 111 -2.97 1.10 4.43
N PHE A 112 -4.02 0.65 5.12
CA PHE A 112 -4.27 1.07 6.50
C PHE A 112 -3.24 0.52 7.50
N ALA A 113 -2.65 -0.64 7.27
CA ALA A 113 -1.58 -1.16 8.13
C ALA A 113 -0.35 -0.24 8.11
N ILE A 114 0.04 0.21 6.91
CA ILE A 114 1.14 1.15 6.72
C ILE A 114 0.82 2.49 7.38
N ALA A 115 -0.39 3.03 7.17
CA ALA A 115 -0.82 4.28 7.79
C ALA A 115 -0.78 4.20 9.32
N VAL A 116 -1.34 3.13 9.91
CA VAL A 116 -1.26 2.89 11.37
C VAL A 116 0.17 2.81 11.89
N ASP A 117 1.09 2.24 11.13
CA ASP A 117 2.48 2.15 11.55
C ASP A 117 3.21 3.48 11.44
N ASN A 118 2.84 4.36 10.52
CA ASN A 118 3.33 5.75 10.48
C ASN A 118 2.85 6.52 11.72
N GLU A 119 1.57 6.43 12.06
CA GLU A 119 0.99 7.09 13.23
C GLU A 119 1.65 6.65 14.55
N LYS A 120 1.89 5.34 14.71
CA LYS A 120 2.62 4.82 15.88
C LYS A 120 4.03 5.38 16.00
N ARG A 121 4.69 5.66 14.88
CA ARG A 121 6.06 6.19 14.87
C ARG A 121 6.06 7.68 15.22
N ALA A 122 5.09 8.44 14.72
CA ALA A 122 4.87 9.83 15.14
C ALA A 122 4.60 9.91 16.65
N PHE A 123 3.70 9.07 17.17
CA PHE A 123 3.47 8.94 18.61
C PHE A 123 4.74 8.61 19.40
N ALA A 124 5.55 7.65 18.93
CA ALA A 124 6.78 7.26 19.60
C ALA A 124 7.80 8.41 19.64
N LEU A 125 7.88 9.19 18.57
CA LEU A 125 8.72 10.39 18.50
C LEU A 125 8.24 11.46 19.49
N TYR A 126 6.95 11.79 19.50
CA TYR A 126 6.42 12.77 20.45
C TYR A 126 6.59 12.34 21.91
N SER A 127 6.42 11.04 22.19
CA SER A 127 6.69 10.47 23.51
C SER A 127 8.16 10.64 23.92
N TYR A 128 9.08 10.43 22.97
CA TYR A 128 10.50 10.68 23.18
C TYR A 128 10.79 12.16 23.43
N LEU A 129 10.20 13.07 22.63
CA LEU A 129 10.37 14.52 22.80
C LEU A 129 9.85 14.99 24.15
N ALA A 130 8.70 14.49 24.59
CA ALA A 130 8.15 14.75 25.92
C ALA A 130 9.11 14.31 27.02
N ALA A 131 9.69 13.12 26.91
CA ALA A 131 10.65 12.58 27.88
C ALA A 131 11.95 13.42 27.96
N ARG A 132 12.35 14.07 26.86
CA ARG A 132 13.56 14.91 26.80
C ARG A 132 13.30 16.40 27.04
N ALA A 133 12.04 16.81 27.18
CA ALA A 133 11.67 18.18 27.45
C ALA A 133 11.86 18.54 28.94
N THR A 134 12.81 19.45 29.20
CA THR A 134 13.05 20.01 30.53
C THR A 134 11.97 21.02 30.94
N ASP A 135 11.49 21.83 29.99
CA ASP A 135 10.34 22.74 30.18
C ASP A 135 9.02 21.95 30.25
N PRO A 136 8.25 22.03 31.36
CA PRO A 136 6.95 21.39 31.48
C PRO A 136 5.94 21.78 30.40
N ARG A 137 6.03 23.00 29.84
CA ARG A 137 5.13 23.46 28.77
C ARG A 137 5.41 22.74 27.46
N VAL A 138 6.69 22.57 27.11
CA VAL A 138 7.12 21.83 25.92
C VAL A 138 6.73 20.36 26.06
N ARG A 139 6.94 19.78 27.25
CA ARG A 139 6.52 18.40 27.56
C ARG A 139 5.02 18.19 27.34
N ALA A 140 4.19 19.03 27.95
CA ALA A 140 2.75 18.93 27.83
C ALA A 140 2.27 19.06 26.38
N GLN A 141 2.95 19.89 25.58
CA GLN A 141 2.62 20.05 24.17
C GLN A 141 3.03 18.84 23.33
N ALA A 142 4.21 18.27 23.57
CA ALA A 142 4.64 17.03 22.92
C ALA A 142 3.70 15.86 23.28
N GLU A 143 3.27 15.75 24.54
CA GLU A 143 2.27 14.77 24.97
C GLU A 143 0.93 14.95 24.25
N ARG A 144 0.46 16.19 24.09
CA ARG A 144 -0.78 16.48 23.34
C ARG A 144 -0.69 16.00 21.88
N LEU A 145 0.40 16.33 21.18
CA LEU A 145 0.63 15.88 19.81
C LEU A 145 0.67 14.36 19.74
N GLY A 146 1.39 13.70 20.65
CA GLY A 146 1.40 12.23 20.72
C GLY A 146 0.02 11.60 20.94
N ILE A 147 -0.84 12.22 21.76
CA ILE A 147 -2.23 11.75 21.95
C ILE A 147 -3.03 11.85 20.65
N GLU A 148 -2.81 12.87 19.83
CA GLU A 148 -3.49 13.03 18.54
C GLU A 148 -3.13 11.89 17.58
N GLU A 149 -1.85 11.56 17.46
CA GLU A 149 -1.41 10.44 16.60
C GLU A 149 -1.96 9.08 17.07
N LEU A 150 -2.20 8.92 18.38
CA LEU A 150 -2.91 7.74 18.88
C LEU A 150 -4.37 7.69 18.46
N ARG A 151 -5.04 8.84 18.32
CA ARG A 151 -6.42 8.92 17.80
C ARG A 151 -6.44 8.55 16.33
N HIS A 152 -5.55 9.12 15.51
CA HIS A 152 -5.39 8.74 14.10
C HIS A 152 -5.15 7.23 13.96
N ALA A 153 -4.18 6.69 14.71
CA ALA A 153 -3.90 5.26 14.72
C ALA A 153 -5.12 4.41 15.11
N ALA A 154 -5.96 4.87 16.06
CA ALA A 154 -7.14 4.15 16.49
C ALA A 154 -8.22 4.12 15.38
N VAL A 155 -8.45 5.26 14.72
CA VAL A 155 -9.37 5.38 13.58
C VAL A 155 -8.92 4.48 12.44
N MET A 156 -7.65 4.56 12.02
CA MET A 156 -7.13 3.72 10.95
C MET A 156 -7.09 2.23 11.30
N ARG A 157 -6.86 1.86 12.57
CA ARG A 157 -6.99 0.46 13.02
C ARG A 157 -8.42 -0.05 12.88
N ARG A 158 -9.42 0.80 13.08
CA ARG A 158 -10.82 0.42 12.85
C ARG A 158 -11.06 0.18 11.36
N TRP A 159 -10.69 1.11 10.50
CA TRP A 159 -10.84 0.93 9.04
C TRP A 159 -10.03 -0.26 8.51
N ARG A 160 -8.84 -0.53 9.05
CA ARG A 160 -8.07 -1.74 8.75
C ARG A 160 -8.84 -3.02 9.06
N ARG A 161 -9.52 -3.10 10.22
CA ARG A 161 -10.36 -4.27 10.55
C ARG A 161 -11.54 -4.39 9.59
N GLU A 162 -12.19 -3.28 9.27
CA GLU A 162 -13.30 -3.26 8.31
C GLU A 162 -12.84 -3.71 6.91
N ALA A 163 -11.67 -3.26 6.44
CA ALA A 163 -11.02 -3.73 5.22
C ALA A 163 -10.74 -5.23 5.26
N TRP A 164 -10.13 -5.73 6.36
CA TRP A 164 -9.89 -7.17 6.54
C TRP A 164 -11.17 -8.01 6.45
N HIS A 165 -12.26 -7.55 7.06
CA HIS A 165 -13.55 -8.24 6.98
C HIS A 165 -14.13 -8.21 5.57
N ARG A 166 -14.01 -7.10 4.85
CA ARG A 166 -14.45 -7.00 3.45
C ARG A 166 -13.66 -7.96 2.56
N GLU A 167 -12.33 -7.91 2.62
CA GLU A 167 -11.43 -8.78 1.87
C GLU A 167 -11.72 -10.27 2.14
N ARG A 168 -11.95 -10.65 3.40
CA ARG A 168 -12.29 -12.04 3.75
C ARG A 168 -13.70 -12.46 3.39
N ARG A 169 -14.66 -11.55 3.29
CA ARG A 169 -15.99 -11.87 2.77
C ARG A 169 -15.91 -12.16 1.29
N VAL A 170 -15.19 -11.32 0.53
CA VAL A 170 -14.89 -11.54 -0.88
C VAL A 170 -14.18 -12.90 -1.05
N ALA A 171 -13.12 -13.17 -0.29
CA ALA A 171 -12.39 -14.44 -0.36
C ALA A 171 -13.17 -15.69 0.13
N ARG A 172 -14.31 -15.51 0.83
CA ARG A 172 -15.20 -16.61 1.25
C ARG A 172 -16.36 -16.84 0.29
N GLU A 173 -16.82 -15.77 -0.36
CA GLU A 173 -17.77 -15.80 -1.47
C GLU A 173 -17.08 -16.38 -2.72
N GLU A 174 -15.78 -16.16 -2.85
CA GLU A 174 -14.90 -16.94 -3.71
C GLU A 174 -14.66 -18.35 -3.11
N PRO A 175 -14.64 -19.42 -3.92
CA PRO A 175 -14.36 -20.76 -3.42
C PRO A 175 -13.02 -20.78 -2.66
N LEU A 176 -13.00 -21.32 -1.44
CA LEU A 176 -11.80 -21.53 -0.62
C LEU A 176 -10.60 -21.93 -1.49
N PRO A 177 -9.40 -21.33 -1.30
CA PRO A 177 -8.24 -21.74 -2.07
C PRO A 177 -7.97 -23.22 -1.76
N ALA A 178 -8.01 -24.05 -2.79
CA ALA A 178 -7.48 -25.41 -2.74
C ALA A 178 -5.97 -25.44 -2.37
N ALA A 179 -5.32 -24.27 -2.31
CA ALA A 179 -3.91 -24.05 -1.97
C ALA A 179 -3.46 -24.71 -0.64
N ALA A 180 -4.30 -24.69 0.41
CA ALA A 180 -3.98 -25.35 1.68
C ALA A 180 -4.01 -26.89 1.61
N ALA A 181 -4.42 -27.47 0.48
CA ALA A 181 -4.42 -28.91 0.22
C ALA A 181 -3.39 -29.33 -0.86
N ILE A 182 -2.55 -28.40 -1.35
CA ILE A 182 -1.54 -28.70 -2.37
C ILE A 182 -0.34 -29.38 -1.69
N ALA A 183 -0.38 -30.71 -1.67
CA ALA A 183 0.65 -31.53 -1.04
C ALA A 183 1.66 -32.14 -2.04
N SER A 184 1.56 -31.83 -3.34
CA SER A 184 2.48 -32.35 -4.35
C SER A 184 2.74 -31.40 -5.52
N PRO A 185 3.90 -31.53 -6.21
CA PRO A 185 4.23 -30.77 -7.42
C PRO A 185 3.18 -30.91 -8.54
N GLU A 186 2.55 -32.08 -8.69
CA GLU A 186 1.49 -32.35 -9.67
C GLU A 186 0.24 -31.53 -9.36
N ALA A 187 -0.17 -31.48 -8.08
CA ALA A 187 -1.30 -30.69 -7.64
C ALA A 187 -1.04 -29.19 -7.88
N LEU A 188 0.19 -28.73 -7.63
CA LEU A 188 0.60 -27.36 -7.94
C LEU A 188 0.56 -27.07 -9.45
N ARG A 189 1.03 -27.99 -10.31
CA ARG A 189 0.93 -27.83 -11.78
C ARG A 189 -0.52 -27.71 -12.24
N ALA A 190 -1.42 -28.50 -11.68
CA ALA A 190 -2.84 -28.44 -12.01
C ALA A 190 -3.48 -27.12 -11.57
N LEU A 191 -3.13 -26.63 -10.37
CA LEU A 191 -3.55 -25.32 -9.89
C LEU A 191 -3.05 -24.20 -10.81
N LEU A 192 -1.75 -24.20 -11.13
CA LEU A 192 -1.12 -23.21 -12.01
C LEU A 192 -1.77 -23.19 -13.39
N ALA A 193 -1.99 -24.34 -14.01
CA ALA A 193 -2.65 -24.43 -15.31
C ALA A 193 -4.06 -23.79 -15.28
N LYS A 194 -4.84 -24.07 -14.23
CA LYS A 194 -6.17 -23.49 -14.05
C LYS A 194 -6.12 -21.97 -13.83
N ARG A 195 -5.17 -21.50 -13.02
CA ARG A 195 -5.00 -20.07 -12.72
C ARG A 195 -4.52 -19.30 -13.95
N GLU A 196 -3.59 -19.85 -14.72
CA GLU A 196 -3.14 -19.25 -15.98
C GLU A 196 -4.26 -19.19 -17.02
N ALA A 197 -5.15 -20.19 -17.07
CA ALA A 197 -6.34 -20.13 -17.93
C ALA A 197 -7.29 -18.98 -17.54
N ALA A 198 -7.49 -18.77 -16.23
CA ALA A 198 -8.30 -17.65 -15.73
C ALA A 198 -7.63 -16.29 -15.96
N ILE A 199 -6.32 -16.18 -15.73
CA ILE A 199 -5.55 -14.95 -16.01
C ILE A 199 -5.63 -14.61 -17.49
N ALA A 200 -5.40 -15.58 -18.39
CA ALA A 200 -5.49 -15.37 -19.83
C ALA A 200 -6.91 -14.96 -20.27
N GLN A 201 -7.95 -15.52 -19.66
CA GLN A 201 -9.33 -15.11 -19.93
C GLN A 201 -9.58 -13.65 -19.52
N ALA A 202 -9.12 -13.25 -18.33
CA ALA A 202 -9.26 -11.88 -17.82
C ALA A 202 -8.44 -10.88 -18.65
N HIS A 203 -7.17 -11.19 -18.93
CA HIS A 203 -6.28 -10.34 -19.73
C HIS A 203 -6.81 -10.15 -21.15
N ARG A 204 -7.37 -11.19 -21.78
CA ARG A 204 -7.99 -11.07 -23.10
C ARG A 204 -9.18 -10.11 -23.10
N ALA A 205 -10.03 -10.18 -22.09
CA ALA A 205 -11.20 -9.30 -21.98
C ALA A 205 -10.79 -7.85 -21.67
N LEU A 206 -9.81 -7.64 -20.79
CA LEU A 206 -9.26 -6.32 -20.48
C LEU A 206 -8.51 -5.71 -21.67
N ALA A 207 -7.75 -6.51 -22.42
CA ALA A 207 -7.09 -6.07 -23.65
C ALA A 207 -8.12 -5.66 -24.71
N ALA A 208 -9.24 -6.38 -24.84
CA ALA A 208 -10.32 -5.96 -25.73
C ALA A 208 -10.88 -4.59 -25.31
N ARG A 209 -11.15 -4.40 -24.02
CA ARG A 209 -11.63 -3.12 -23.50
C ARG A 209 -10.64 -1.97 -23.68
N LEU A 210 -9.34 -2.22 -23.48
CA LEU A 210 -8.27 -1.25 -23.73
C LEU A 210 -8.22 -0.80 -25.20
N ARG A 211 -8.39 -1.73 -26.15
CA ARG A 211 -8.48 -1.39 -27.58
C ARG A 211 -9.73 -0.57 -27.91
N GLU A 212 -10.87 -0.85 -27.28
CA GLU A 212 -12.10 -0.07 -27.47
C GLU A 212 -11.93 1.40 -27.06
N ILE A 213 -11.09 1.68 -26.06
CA ILE A 213 -10.80 3.04 -25.60
C ILE A 213 -9.56 3.66 -26.28
N GLY A 214 -8.93 2.93 -27.22
CA GLY A 214 -7.80 3.39 -28.01
C GLY A 214 -6.40 3.20 -27.38
N ASP A 215 -6.28 2.47 -26.28
CA ASP A 215 -4.99 2.15 -25.65
C ASP A 215 -4.42 0.81 -26.16
N ASP A 216 -3.96 0.82 -27.42
CA ASP A 216 -3.35 -0.34 -28.07
C ASP A 216 -2.02 -0.76 -27.42
N GLU A 217 -1.29 0.16 -26.80
CA GLU A 217 -0.01 -0.13 -26.13
C GLU A 217 -0.23 -1.02 -24.90
N SER A 218 -1.15 -0.63 -24.02
CA SER A 218 -1.53 -1.41 -22.84
C SER A 218 -2.21 -2.73 -23.22
N ALA A 219 -3.03 -2.74 -24.27
CA ALA A 219 -3.63 -3.97 -24.79
C ALA A 219 -2.55 -4.95 -25.29
N GLY A 220 -1.58 -4.47 -26.07
CA GLY A 220 -0.46 -5.26 -26.57
C GLY A 220 0.45 -5.80 -25.46
N LEU A 221 0.61 -5.05 -24.37
CA LEU A 221 1.28 -5.56 -23.17
C LEU A 221 0.55 -6.76 -22.59
N LEU A 222 -0.77 -6.68 -22.39
CA LEU A 222 -1.55 -7.79 -21.84
C LEU A 222 -1.50 -9.03 -22.75
N ASP A 223 -1.54 -8.83 -24.07
CA ASP A 223 -1.34 -9.93 -25.04
C ASP A 223 0.02 -10.60 -24.86
N ALA A 224 1.10 -9.81 -24.80
CA ALA A 224 2.45 -10.34 -24.64
C ALA A 224 2.63 -11.11 -23.32
N LEU A 225 1.93 -10.71 -22.24
CA LEU A 225 1.99 -11.40 -20.96
C LEU A 225 1.31 -12.78 -21.00
N MET A 226 0.33 -13.00 -21.88
CA MET A 226 -0.32 -14.31 -22.07
C MET A 226 0.60 -15.35 -22.72
N GLU A 227 1.63 -14.93 -23.44
CA GLU A 227 2.62 -15.81 -24.11
C GLU A 227 3.81 -16.19 -23.21
N THR A 228 3.89 -15.60 -22.01
CA THR A 228 5.03 -15.77 -21.08
C THR A 228 4.76 -16.55 -19.78
N PRO A 229 3.68 -17.36 -19.61
CA PRO A 229 3.44 -18.04 -18.35
C PRO A 229 4.48 -19.15 -18.11
N SER A 230 4.86 -19.36 -16.86
CA SER A 230 5.76 -20.47 -16.48
C SER A 230 5.15 -21.86 -16.69
N HIS A 231 3.82 -21.93 -16.80
CA HIS A 231 3.07 -23.17 -17.03
C HIS A 231 1.98 -22.97 -18.09
N PRO A 232 1.70 -23.99 -18.91
CA PRO A 232 0.65 -23.90 -19.90
C PRO A 232 -0.71 -23.75 -19.22
N ALA A 233 -1.52 -22.81 -19.71
CA ALA A 233 -2.92 -22.70 -19.33
C ALA A 233 -3.68 -24.00 -19.65
N GLY A 234 -4.53 -24.46 -18.73
CA GLY A 234 -5.25 -25.71 -18.90
C GLY A 234 -6.43 -25.88 -17.96
N GLY A 235 -7.43 -26.64 -18.41
CA GLY A 235 -8.69 -26.86 -17.68
C GLY A 235 -9.71 -25.73 -17.88
N PRO A 236 -10.95 -25.88 -17.36
CA PRO A 236 -11.97 -24.86 -17.49
C PRO A 236 -11.61 -23.64 -16.64
N ALA A 237 -11.47 -22.48 -17.29
CA ALA A 237 -11.47 -21.21 -16.61
C ALA A 237 -12.80 -21.04 -15.85
N GLY A 238 -12.74 -20.48 -14.64
CA GLY A 238 -13.94 -20.14 -13.88
C GLY A 238 -14.77 -19.04 -14.57
N PRO A 239 -15.79 -18.52 -13.90
CA PRO A 239 -16.51 -17.34 -14.37
C PRO A 239 -15.55 -16.17 -14.55
N LEU A 240 -15.65 -15.46 -15.68
CA LEU A 240 -14.90 -14.24 -15.91
C LEU A 240 -15.36 -13.17 -14.91
N ALA A 241 -14.42 -12.54 -14.22
CA ALA A 241 -14.72 -11.40 -13.35
C ALA A 241 -15.26 -10.22 -14.19
N PRO A 242 -16.18 -9.40 -13.65
CA PRO A 242 -16.68 -8.23 -14.35
C PRO A 242 -15.54 -7.29 -14.78
N ILE A 243 -15.56 -6.88 -16.04
CA ILE A 243 -14.63 -5.88 -16.57
C ILE A 243 -15.11 -4.51 -16.09
N PRO A 244 -14.23 -3.66 -15.50
CA PRO A 244 -14.61 -2.31 -15.11
C PRO A 244 -15.15 -1.52 -16.29
N ASP A 245 -16.33 -0.92 -16.11
CA ASP A 245 -16.93 0.00 -17.08
C ASP A 245 -16.31 1.39 -16.90
N THR A 246 -15.19 1.61 -17.57
CA THR A 246 -14.37 2.83 -17.47
C THR A 246 -13.65 3.08 -18.78
N ASP A 247 -13.39 4.36 -19.07
CA ASP A 247 -12.52 4.81 -20.16
C ASP A 247 -11.10 5.15 -19.68
N ASP A 248 -10.81 4.95 -18.39
CA ASP A 248 -9.47 5.13 -17.82
C ASP A 248 -8.62 3.84 -18.01
N PRO A 249 -7.55 3.87 -18.82
CA PRO A 249 -6.68 2.71 -19.02
C PRO A 249 -5.97 2.26 -17.74
N VAL A 250 -5.73 3.17 -16.79
CA VAL A 250 -5.08 2.85 -15.50
C VAL A 250 -5.96 1.91 -14.68
N HIS A 251 -7.28 2.16 -14.65
CA HIS A 251 -8.24 1.29 -13.95
C HIS A 251 -8.27 -0.12 -14.57
N LEU A 252 -8.19 -0.23 -15.90
CA LEU A 252 -8.15 -1.51 -16.61
C LEU A 252 -6.84 -2.26 -16.36
N LEU A 253 -5.71 -1.56 -16.35
CA LEU A 253 -4.40 -2.12 -16.00
C LEU A 253 -4.35 -2.61 -14.55
N VAL A 254 -4.93 -1.87 -13.60
CA VAL A 254 -5.06 -2.36 -12.22
C VAL A 254 -5.95 -3.60 -12.15
N ALA A 255 -7.08 -3.63 -12.87
CA ALA A 255 -7.92 -4.82 -12.92
C ALA A 255 -7.16 -6.04 -13.47
N ALA A 256 -6.19 -5.84 -14.38
CA ALA A 256 -5.33 -6.90 -14.90
C ALA A 256 -4.34 -7.44 -13.86
N GLN A 257 -4.03 -6.70 -12.79
CA GLN A 257 -3.16 -7.15 -11.70
C GLN A 257 -3.87 -8.13 -10.76
N LYS A 258 -5.16 -7.94 -10.50
CA LYS A 258 -5.94 -8.73 -9.51
C LYS A 258 -5.78 -10.27 -9.61
N PRO A 259 -5.94 -10.92 -10.79
CA PRO A 259 -5.81 -12.37 -10.86
C PRO A 259 -4.36 -12.86 -10.66
N LEU A 260 -3.36 -12.01 -10.93
CA LEU A 260 -1.96 -12.30 -10.64
C LEU A 260 -1.65 -12.11 -9.15
N GLU A 261 -2.19 -11.07 -8.50
CA GLU A 261 -2.10 -10.88 -7.04
C GLU A 261 -2.68 -12.08 -6.28
N ALA A 262 -3.87 -12.54 -6.68
CA ALA A 262 -4.49 -13.73 -6.08
C ALA A 262 -3.63 -14.99 -6.23
N LEU A 263 -3.00 -15.18 -7.40
CA LEU A 263 -2.08 -16.30 -7.61
C LEU A 263 -0.80 -16.16 -6.75
N SER A 264 -0.28 -14.94 -6.58
CA SER A 264 0.85 -14.67 -5.68
C SER A 264 0.54 -15.11 -4.24
N GLU A 265 -0.62 -14.74 -3.71
CA GLU A 265 -1.05 -15.10 -2.36
C GLU A 265 -1.21 -16.63 -2.19
N GLU A 266 -1.75 -17.32 -3.21
CA GLU A 266 -1.86 -18.77 -3.21
C GLU A 266 -0.48 -19.45 -3.20
N LEU A 267 0.48 -18.93 -3.97
CA LEU A 267 1.84 -19.46 -4.04
C LEU A 267 2.60 -19.23 -2.73
N GLU A 268 2.49 -18.06 -2.12
CA GLU A 268 3.06 -17.78 -0.81
C GLU A 268 2.51 -18.73 0.27
N ALA A 269 1.21 -19.02 0.22
CA ALA A 269 0.59 -19.99 1.14
C ALA A 269 1.13 -21.42 0.94
N VAL A 270 1.35 -21.85 -0.32
CA VAL A 270 1.96 -23.14 -0.62
C VAL A 270 3.40 -23.19 -0.11
N MET A 271 4.22 -22.17 -0.42
CA MET A 271 5.61 -22.07 0.03
C MET A 271 5.75 -22.08 1.55
N GLY A 272 4.79 -21.53 2.29
CA GLY A 272 4.78 -21.55 3.76
C GLY A 272 4.67 -22.96 4.39
N THR A 273 4.29 -23.97 3.60
CA THR A 273 4.12 -25.36 4.08
C THR A 273 4.90 -26.39 3.26
N ALA A 274 5.39 -26.02 2.07
CA ALA A 274 6.11 -26.89 1.15
C ALA A 274 7.59 -27.10 1.54
N THR A 275 8.15 -28.25 1.11
CA THR A 275 9.60 -28.50 1.13
C THR A 275 10.08 -28.97 -0.24
N ASP A 276 11.39 -28.88 -0.46
CA ASP A 276 12.09 -29.45 -1.62
C ASP A 276 11.48 -29.01 -2.97
N ALA A 277 11.24 -29.96 -3.87
CA ALA A 277 10.77 -29.71 -5.24
C ALA A 277 9.44 -28.93 -5.32
N LEU A 278 8.56 -29.07 -4.32
CA LEU A 278 7.30 -28.31 -4.29
C LEU A 278 7.56 -26.83 -4.00
N PHE A 279 8.51 -26.54 -3.10
CA PHE A 279 8.92 -25.18 -2.78
C PHE A 279 9.59 -24.52 -3.99
N GLU A 280 10.57 -25.19 -4.62
CA GLU A 280 11.28 -24.67 -5.79
C GLU A 280 10.33 -24.36 -6.95
N GLN A 281 9.34 -25.23 -7.18
CA GLN A 281 8.34 -25.01 -8.24
C GLN A 281 7.41 -23.84 -7.92
N ALA A 282 6.99 -23.68 -6.65
CA ALA A 282 6.15 -22.56 -6.24
C ALA A 282 6.91 -21.22 -6.31
N GLU A 283 8.19 -21.22 -5.91
CA GLU A 283 9.08 -20.07 -6.00
C GLU A 283 9.28 -19.61 -7.45
N ALA A 284 9.57 -20.55 -8.36
CA ALA A 284 9.74 -20.24 -9.79
C ALA A 284 8.46 -19.65 -10.42
N ALA A 285 7.29 -20.15 -10.02
CA ALA A 285 6.01 -19.59 -10.43
C ALA A 285 5.79 -18.18 -9.86
N LEU A 286 6.15 -17.96 -8.59
CA LEU A 286 6.00 -16.67 -7.92
C LEU A 286 6.86 -15.59 -8.59
N VAL A 287 8.10 -15.91 -8.95
CA VAL A 287 9.00 -14.98 -9.68
C VAL A 287 8.39 -14.53 -11.01
N ASN A 288 7.75 -15.44 -11.76
CA ASN A 288 7.07 -15.10 -13.00
C ASN A 288 5.87 -14.17 -12.76
N VAL A 289 5.03 -14.49 -11.76
CA VAL A 289 3.87 -13.66 -11.38
C VAL A 289 4.31 -12.25 -10.99
N VAL A 290 5.32 -12.12 -10.14
CA VAL A 290 5.88 -10.82 -9.72
C VAL A 290 6.42 -10.04 -10.91
N THR A 291 7.11 -10.71 -11.84
CA THR A 291 7.63 -10.06 -13.06
C THR A 291 6.49 -9.50 -13.93
N ARG A 292 5.40 -10.26 -14.09
CA ARG A 292 4.22 -9.81 -14.86
C ARG A 292 3.51 -8.65 -14.16
N LEU A 293 3.34 -8.73 -12.84
CA LEU A 293 2.78 -7.65 -12.02
C LEU A 293 3.59 -6.35 -12.17
N ALA A 294 4.93 -6.44 -12.06
CA ALA A 294 5.81 -5.28 -12.20
C ALA A 294 5.69 -4.62 -13.58
N ARG A 295 5.56 -5.40 -14.65
CA ARG A 295 5.35 -4.87 -16.02
C ARG A 295 4.03 -4.13 -16.15
N ILE A 296 2.94 -4.69 -15.62
CA ILE A 296 1.62 -4.03 -15.64
C ILE A 296 1.66 -2.75 -14.78
N ALA A 297 2.28 -2.79 -13.61
CA ALA A 297 2.41 -1.63 -12.72
C ALA A 297 3.22 -0.51 -13.38
N LEU A 298 4.33 -0.84 -14.06
CA LEU A 298 5.13 0.13 -14.80
C LEU A 298 4.32 0.78 -15.94
N GLN A 299 3.50 0.02 -16.66
CA GLN A 299 2.64 0.56 -17.70
C GLN A 299 1.56 1.47 -17.12
N ALA A 300 0.95 1.08 -16.00
CA ALA A 300 -0.02 1.93 -15.30
C ALA A 300 0.61 3.26 -14.87
N ALA A 301 1.85 3.23 -14.36
CA ALA A 301 2.58 4.45 -14.01
C ALA A 301 2.85 5.35 -15.22
N ARG A 302 3.15 4.78 -16.40
CA ARG A 302 3.33 5.55 -17.64
C ARG A 302 2.03 6.17 -18.12
N ALA A 303 0.93 5.42 -18.11
CA ALA A 303 -0.40 5.93 -18.48
C ALA A 303 -0.83 7.10 -17.57
N ILE A 304 -0.51 7.05 -16.27
CA ILE A 304 -0.71 8.16 -15.34
C ILE A 304 0.07 9.41 -15.80
N GLN A 305 1.36 9.24 -16.16
CA GLN A 305 2.21 10.36 -16.59
C GLN A 305 1.74 11.00 -17.91
N GLN A 306 1.12 10.23 -18.80
CA GLN A 306 0.59 10.72 -20.07
C GLN A 306 -0.76 11.45 -19.93
N SER A 307 -1.45 11.24 -18.81
CA SER A 307 -2.77 11.81 -18.52
C SER A 307 -2.71 13.13 -17.72
N GLN A 308 -1.51 13.57 -17.32
CA GLN A 308 -1.23 14.83 -16.60
C GLN A 308 -0.66 15.89 -17.55
#